data_AF-A0A965AZB5-F1
#
_entry.id   AF-A0A965AZB5-F1
#
_cell.length_a   1.000
_cell.length_b   1.000
_cell.length_c   1.000
_cell.angle_alpha   90.00
_cell.angle_beta   90.00
_cell.angle_gamma   90.00
#
_symmetry.space_group_name_H-M   'P 1'
#
loop_
_entity.id
_entity.type
_entity.pdbx_description
1 polymer ?
#
loop_
_entity_poly.entity_id
_entity_poly.type
_entity_poly.pdbx_seq_one_letter_code
_entity_poly.pdbx_strand_id
1 'polypeptide(L)'
;GIKRAILSPLVGFFSVLMGIGGGSLGVPTMTLHGMSIHRAVATSSGFGLLIAVPSVLGFFFVGLDAVNRPPLTVGAVNLAAFALIISMTFVTTPFGVALAHKMDAKKLKRYFAIFLVFVALNMLRKAMGY
;
A
#
# COMPACT_ATOMS: atom_id res chain seq x y z
N GLY A 1 -23.38 -7.08 -7.35
CA GLY A 1 -24.47 -6.84 -6.38
C GLY A 1 -24.23 -5.53 -5.67
N ILE A 2 -25.30 -4.76 -5.41
CA ILE A 2 -25.27 -3.37 -4.87
C ILE A 2 -24.39 -3.22 -3.61
N LYS A 3 -24.42 -4.19 -2.68
CA LYS A 3 -23.56 -4.17 -1.48
C LYS A 3 -22.06 -4.10 -1.80
N ARG A 4 -21.61 -4.78 -2.86
CA ARG A 4 -20.19 -4.75 -3.29
C ARG A 4 -19.84 -3.43 -3.97
N ALA A 5 -20.79 -2.84 -4.71
CA ALA A 5 -20.59 -1.58 -5.43
C ALA A 5 -20.41 -0.38 -4.48
N ILE A 6 -20.96 -0.44 -3.26
CA ILE A 6 -20.79 0.60 -2.23
C ILE A 6 -19.53 0.34 -1.40
N LEU A 7 -19.22 -0.93 -1.09
CA LEU A 7 -18.07 -1.28 -0.26
C LEU A 7 -16.74 -0.96 -0.95
N SER A 8 -16.62 -1.18 -2.27
CA SER A 8 -15.39 -0.94 -3.02
C SER A 8 -14.92 0.52 -3.04
N PRO A 9 -15.77 1.54 -3.34
CA PRO A 9 -15.35 2.93 -3.28
C PRO A 9 -15.07 3.40 -1.85
N LEU A 10 -15.80 2.92 -0.83
CA LEU A 10 -15.50 3.24 0.57
C LEU A 10 -14.11 2.73 0.98
N VAL A 11 -13.81 1.46 0.69
CA VAL A 11 -12.50 0.87 1.00
C VAL A 11 -11.39 1.57 0.23
N GLY A 12 -11.61 1.91 -1.05
CA GLY A 12 -10.68 2.69 -1.85
C GLY A 12 -10.42 4.08 -1.28
N PHE A 13 -11.48 4.78 -0.86
CA PHE A 13 -11.38 6.12 -0.27
C PHE A 13 -10.57 6.12 1.04
N PHE A 14 -10.88 5.21 1.96
CA PHE A 14 -10.11 5.08 3.22
C PHE A 14 -8.67 4.61 2.99
N SER A 15 -8.44 3.73 2.02
CA SER A 15 -7.10 3.26 1.65
C SER A 15 -6.21 4.41 1.18
N VAL A 16 -6.76 5.33 0.36
CA VAL A 16 -6.03 6.52 -0.11
C VAL A 16 -5.76 7.48 1.06
N LEU A 17 -6.77 7.77 1.90
CA LEU A 17 -6.62 8.69 3.02
C LEU A 17 -5.57 8.24 4.04
N MET A 18 -5.52 6.94 4.36
CA MET A 18 -4.52 6.42 5.28
C MET A 18 -3.14 6.27 4.62
N GLY A 19 -3.02 6.42 3.29
CA GLY A 19 -1.81 6.10 2.54
C GLY A 19 -1.43 4.62 2.61
N ILE A 20 -2.36 3.77 3.04
CA ILE A 20 -2.16 2.34 3.19
C ILE A 20 -2.60 1.72 1.87
N GLY A 21 -1.64 1.24 1.08
CA GLY A 21 -1.92 0.53 -0.17
C GLY A 21 -2.88 -0.64 0.03
N GLY A 22 -3.39 -1.22 -1.06
CA GLY A 22 -4.47 -2.23 -1.03
C GLY A 22 -4.23 -3.47 -0.15
N GLY A 23 -3.01 -3.72 0.34
CA GLY A 23 -2.66 -4.85 1.19
C GLY A 23 -3.40 -4.91 2.53
N SER A 24 -3.38 -3.85 3.35
CA SER A 24 -3.85 -3.97 4.75
C SER A 24 -5.37 -4.09 4.89
N LEU A 25 -6.15 -3.49 3.99
CA LEU A 25 -7.61 -3.62 3.97
C LEU A 25 -8.10 -4.63 2.93
N GLY A 26 -7.44 -4.74 1.78
CA GLY A 26 -7.83 -5.67 0.70
C GLY A 26 -7.60 -7.13 1.06
N VAL A 27 -6.50 -7.46 1.74
CA VAL A 27 -6.19 -8.87 2.07
C VAL A 27 -7.15 -9.44 3.12
N PRO A 28 -7.45 -8.76 4.26
CA PRO A 28 -8.45 -9.23 5.20
C PRO A 28 -9.85 -9.33 4.57
N THR A 29 -10.27 -8.34 3.79
CA THR A 29 -11.60 -8.37 3.17
C THR A 29 -11.75 -9.54 2.21
N MET A 30 -10.76 -9.82 1.36
CA MET A 30 -10.79 -10.97 0.44
C MET A 30 -10.72 -12.31 1.17
N THR A 31 -9.89 -12.42 2.21
CA THR A 31 -9.79 -13.66 3.00
C THR A 31 -11.05 -13.93 3.83
N LEU A 32 -11.75 -12.91 4.31
CA LEU A 32 -13.08 -13.04 4.93
C LEU A 32 -14.15 -13.54 3.94
N HIS A 33 -14.02 -13.23 2.66
CA HIS A 33 -14.89 -13.73 1.59
C HIS A 33 -14.46 -15.12 1.05
N GLY A 34 -13.56 -15.82 1.74
CA GLY A 34 -13.18 -17.20 1.42
C GLY A 34 -12.10 -17.33 0.33
N MET A 35 -11.47 -16.24 -0.12
CA MET A 35 -10.31 -16.36 -1.02
C MET A 35 -9.07 -16.91 -0.31
N SER A 36 -8.26 -17.67 -1.04
CA SER A 36 -6.95 -18.10 -0.55
C SER A 36 -6.05 -16.89 -0.30
N ILE A 37 -5.23 -16.96 0.76
CA ILE A 37 -4.36 -15.85 1.16
C ILE A 37 -3.40 -15.42 0.03
N HIS A 38 -2.90 -16.36 -0.77
CA HIS A 38 -2.03 -16.06 -1.92
C HIS A 38 -2.76 -15.22 -2.99
N ARG A 39 -3.99 -15.57 -3.33
CA ARG A 39 -4.80 -14.79 -4.29
C ARG A 39 -5.23 -13.45 -3.70
N ALA A 40 -5.59 -13.42 -2.43
CA ALA A 40 -5.95 -12.21 -1.73
C ALA A 40 -4.79 -11.20 -1.71
N VAL A 41 -3.58 -11.64 -1.38
CA VAL A 41 -2.37 -10.81 -1.40
C VAL A 41 -2.04 -10.34 -2.82
N ALA A 42 -2.01 -11.24 -3.79
CA ALA A 42 -1.69 -10.88 -5.18
C ALA A 42 -2.66 -9.84 -5.76
N THR A 43 -3.96 -10.05 -5.57
CA THR A 43 -4.99 -9.12 -6.07
C THR A 43 -4.93 -7.77 -5.33
N SER A 44 -4.67 -7.81 -4.02
CA SER A 44 -4.57 -6.60 -3.19
C SER A 44 -3.36 -5.72 -3.54
N SER A 45 -2.23 -6.33 -3.89
CA SER A 45 -1.06 -5.61 -4.41
C SER A 45 -1.37 -4.86 -5.71
N GLY A 46 -2.23 -5.42 -6.57
CA GLY A 46 -2.70 -4.76 -7.79
C GLY A 46 -3.43 -3.44 -7.52
N PHE A 47 -4.27 -3.37 -6.47
CA PHE A 47 -4.92 -2.12 -6.07
C PHE A 47 -3.93 -1.04 -5.66
N GLY A 48 -2.82 -1.40 -5.01
CA GLY A 48 -1.77 -0.45 -4.65
C GLY A 48 -1.18 0.26 -5.88
N LEU A 49 -0.93 -0.49 -6.96
CA LEU A 49 -0.45 0.07 -8.21
C LEU A 49 -1.50 0.96 -8.89
N LEU A 50 -2.76 0.52 -8.93
CA LEU A 50 -3.86 1.30 -9.49
C LEU A 50 -4.10 2.62 -8.76
N ILE A 51 -3.84 2.67 -7.45
CA ILE A 51 -3.92 3.89 -6.64
C ILE A 51 -2.67 4.77 -6.87
N ALA A 52 -1.48 4.17 -6.88
CA ALA A 52 -0.22 4.91 -6.93
C ALA A 52 -0.02 5.69 -8.26
N VAL A 53 -0.40 5.10 -9.40
CA VAL A 53 -0.23 5.74 -10.72
C VAL A 53 -0.91 7.11 -10.83
N PRO A 54 -2.24 7.24 -10.60
CA PRO A 54 -2.91 8.54 -10.65
C PRO A 54 -2.43 9.48 -9.54
N SER A 55 -2.07 8.97 -8.35
CA SER A 55 -1.50 9.82 -7.30
C SER A 55 -0.20 10.49 -7.72
N VAL A 56 0.75 9.72 -8.26
CA VAL A 56 2.03 10.27 -8.74
C VAL A 56 1.82 11.24 -9.90
N LEU A 57 0.92 10.92 -10.84
CA LEU A 57 0.54 11.84 -11.92
C LEU A 57 -0.03 13.15 -11.37
N GLY A 58 -0.91 13.10 -10.36
CA GLY A 58 -1.44 14.28 -9.69
C GLY A 58 -0.36 15.12 -9.03
N PHE A 59 0.61 14.49 -8.34
CA PHE A 59 1.71 15.20 -7.69
C PHE A 59 2.66 15.91 -8.67
N PHE A 60 2.75 15.49 -9.94
CA PHE A 60 3.50 16.23 -10.95
C PHE A 60 2.86 17.59 -11.29
N PHE A 61 1.53 17.72 -11.18
CA PHE A 61 0.81 18.96 -11.44
C PHE A 61 0.73 19.91 -10.22
N VAL A 62 1.13 19.45 -9.04
CA VAL A 62 1.18 20.28 -7.83
C VAL A 62 2.49 21.08 -7.84
N GLY A 63 2.39 22.41 -7.93
CA GLY A 63 3.54 23.30 -7.78
C GLY A 63 3.97 23.44 -6.32
N LEU A 64 5.26 23.29 -6.04
CA LEU A 64 5.88 23.60 -4.75
C LEU A 64 6.57 24.97 -4.81
N ASP A 65 6.47 25.75 -3.73
CA ASP A 65 7.16 27.03 -3.60
C ASP A 65 8.69 26.86 -3.70
N ALA A 66 9.33 27.75 -4.47
CA ALA A 66 10.74 27.66 -4.84
C ALA A 66 11.72 27.77 -3.64
N VAL A 67 11.26 28.26 -2.49
CA VAL A 67 12.12 28.61 -1.34
C VAL A 67 12.58 27.38 -0.54
N ASN A 68 11.84 26.26 -0.55
CA ASN A 68 12.14 25.06 0.25
C ASN A 68 12.28 23.76 -0.57
N ARG A 69 12.50 23.89 -1.88
CA ARG A 69 12.60 22.76 -2.80
C ARG A 69 13.95 22.02 -2.64
N PRO A 70 13.97 20.72 -2.30
CA PRO A 70 15.18 19.93 -2.41
C PRO A 70 15.66 19.83 -3.87
N PRO A 71 16.97 19.63 -4.13
CA PRO A 71 17.47 19.48 -5.50
C PRO A 71 16.75 18.32 -6.21
N LEU A 72 16.56 18.45 -7.53
CA LEU A 72 15.91 17.45 -8.40
C LEU A 72 14.39 17.23 -8.18
N THR A 73 13.66 18.21 -7.67
CA THR A 73 12.18 18.12 -7.53
C THR A 73 11.45 18.62 -8.79
N VAL A 74 10.47 17.88 -9.31
CA VAL A 74 9.58 18.29 -10.41
C VAL A 74 8.13 18.19 -9.94
N GLY A 75 7.39 19.30 -9.95
CA GLY A 75 6.12 19.40 -9.23
C GLY A 75 6.33 19.21 -7.73
N ALA A 76 5.54 18.31 -7.13
CA ALA A 76 5.70 17.85 -5.74
C ALA A 76 6.52 16.56 -5.60
N VAL A 77 7.10 16.04 -6.69
CA VAL A 77 7.83 14.76 -6.71
C VAL A 77 9.34 15.00 -6.73
N ASN A 78 10.05 14.50 -5.72
CA ASN A 78 11.51 14.52 -5.71
C ASN A 78 12.06 13.36 -6.55
N LEU A 79 12.73 13.66 -7.67
CA LEU A 79 13.22 12.64 -8.60
C LEU A 79 14.35 11.78 -8.01
N ALA A 80 15.18 12.34 -7.12
CA ALA A 80 16.24 11.58 -6.47
C ALA A 80 15.65 10.53 -5.51
N ALA A 81 14.70 10.94 -4.66
CA ALA A 81 13.97 10.03 -3.79
C ALA A 81 13.18 8.99 -4.58
N PHE A 82 12.53 9.42 -5.67
CA PHE A 82 11.78 8.52 -6.56
C PHE A 82 12.68 7.44 -7.17
N ALA A 83 13.84 7.82 -7.72
CA ALA A 83 14.81 6.87 -8.30
C ALA A 83 15.39 5.90 -7.26
N LEU A 84 15.71 6.39 -6.06
CA LEU A 84 16.20 5.56 -4.96
C LEU A 84 15.14 4.56 -4.48
N ILE A 85 13.90 4.99 -4.30
CA ILE A 85 12.81 4.11 -3.87
C ILE A 85 12.54 3.05 -4.93
N ILE A 86 12.47 3.43 -6.21
CA ILE A 86 12.20 2.50 -7.31
C ILE A 86 13.32 1.46 -7.45
N SER A 87 14.57 1.90 -7.47
CA SER A 87 15.71 0.99 -7.58
C SER A 87 15.72 -0.01 -6.43
N MET A 88 15.54 0.45 -5.19
CA MET A 88 15.51 -0.44 -4.04
C MET A 88 14.28 -1.35 -4.01
N THR A 89 13.14 -0.89 -4.54
CA THR A 89 11.93 -1.70 -4.70
C THR A 89 12.16 -2.83 -5.71
N PHE A 90 12.74 -2.55 -6.88
CA PHE A 90 13.06 -3.58 -7.87
C PHE A 90 13.99 -4.66 -7.33
N VAL A 91 14.93 -4.29 -6.45
CA VAL A 91 15.79 -5.26 -5.77
C VAL A 91 15.03 -6.05 -4.71
N THR A 92 14.21 -5.40 -3.89
CA THR A 92 13.60 -6.02 -2.69
C THR A 92 12.32 -6.82 -3.00
N THR A 93 11.51 -6.37 -3.96
CA THR A 93 10.25 -7.02 -4.35
C THR A 93 10.40 -8.49 -4.74
N PRO A 94 11.36 -8.92 -5.59
CA PRO A 94 11.49 -10.33 -5.95
C PRO A 94 11.79 -11.23 -4.75
N PHE A 95 12.60 -10.77 -3.78
CA PHE A 95 12.84 -11.53 -2.55
C PHE A 95 11.56 -11.71 -1.73
N GLY A 96 10.77 -10.65 -1.58
CA GLY A 96 9.48 -10.69 -0.87
C GLY A 96 8.45 -11.61 -1.56
N VAL A 97 8.34 -11.53 -2.89
CA VAL A 97 7.43 -12.36 -3.68
C VAL A 97 7.84 -13.84 -3.64
N ALA A 98 9.14 -14.13 -3.76
CA ALA A 98 9.66 -15.49 -3.67
C ALA A 98 9.43 -16.10 -2.29
N LEU A 99 9.64 -15.33 -1.22
CA LEU A 99 9.36 -15.77 0.14
C LEU A 99 7.87 -16.05 0.33
N ALA A 100 7.00 -15.15 -0.13
CA ALA A 100 5.54 -15.32 -0.02
C ALA A 100 5.04 -16.57 -0.75
N HIS A 101 5.56 -16.87 -1.95
CA HIS A 101 5.16 -18.05 -2.71
C HIS A 101 5.69 -19.38 -2.14
N LYS A 102 6.87 -19.35 -1.50
CA LYS A 102 7.45 -20.54 -0.86
C LYS A 102 6.79 -20.88 0.49
N MET A 103 6.00 -19.96 1.06
CA MET A 103 5.40 -20.14 2.37
C MET A 103 4.04 -20.83 2.31
N ASP A 104 3.81 -21.74 3.26
CA ASP A 104 2.49 -22.32 3.47
C ASP A 104 1.46 -21.23 3.83
N ALA A 105 0.24 -21.36 3.30
CA ALA A 105 -0.85 -20.41 3.53
C ALA A 105 -1.11 -20.14 5.02
N LYS A 106 -0.96 -21.15 5.89
CA LYS A 106 -1.15 -21.03 7.35
C LYS A 106 -0.07 -20.13 7.98
N LYS A 107 1.18 -20.27 7.56
CA LYS A 107 2.29 -19.43 8.05
C LYS A 107 2.12 -18.00 7.54
N LEU A 108 1.87 -17.83 6.24
CA LEU A 108 1.67 -16.52 5.62
C LEU A 108 0.55 -15.73 6.30
N LYS A 109 -0.59 -16.38 6.57
CA LYS A 109 -1.71 -15.77 7.32
C LYS A 109 -1.30 -15.32 8.73
N ARG A 110 -0.47 -16.11 9.43
CA ARG A 110 -0.02 -15.78 10.80
C ARG A 110 0.95 -14.59 10.80
N TYR A 111 1.93 -14.55 9.91
CA TYR A 111 2.84 -13.40 9.78
C TYR A 111 2.08 -12.13 9.38
N PHE A 112 1.14 -12.24 8.45
CA PHE A 112 0.30 -11.11 8.05
C PHE A 112 -0.57 -10.60 9.22
N ALA A 113 -1.14 -11.50 10.03
CA ALA A 113 -1.88 -11.10 11.23
C ALA A 113 -0.99 -10.38 12.24
N ILE A 114 0.23 -10.86 12.48
CA ILE A 114 1.21 -10.18 13.35
C ILE A 114 1.54 -8.78 12.80
N PHE A 115 1.79 -8.67 11.50
CA PHE A 115 2.02 -7.39 10.82
C PHE A 115 0.84 -6.42 11.03
N LEU A 116 -0.40 -6.87 10.87
CA LEU A 116 -1.58 -6.05 11.11
C LEU A 116 -1.70 -5.58 12.57
N VAL A 117 -1.34 -6.42 13.54
CA VAL A 117 -1.29 -6.02 14.95
C VAL A 117 -0.29 -4.88 15.15
N PHE A 118 0.91 -4.97 14.55
CA PHE A 118 1.90 -3.89 14.62
C PHE A 118 1.41 -2.60 13.97
N VAL A 119 0.77 -2.68 12.81
CA VAL A 119 0.18 -1.51 12.15
C VAL A 119 -0.90 -0.89 13.03
N ALA A 120 -1.81 -1.69 13.59
CA ALA A 120 -2.86 -1.21 14.48
C ALA A 120 -2.28 -0.52 15.73
N LEU A 121 -1.23 -1.09 16.34
CA LEU A 121 -0.53 -0.47 17.47
C LEU A 121 0.15 0.85 17.09
N ASN A 122 0.82 0.91 15.93
CA ASN A 122 1.43 2.15 15.45
C ASN A 122 0.39 3.26 15.24
N MET A 123 -0.76 2.90 14.67
CA MET A 123 -1.86 3.83 14.48
C MET A 123 -2.48 4.29 15.80
N LEU A 124 -2.66 3.37 16.76
CA LEU A 124 -3.15 3.72 18.09
C LEU A 124 -2.19 4.68 18.78
N ARG A 125 -0.87 4.42 18.68
CA ARG A 125 0.16 5.33 19.22
C ARG A 125 0.04 6.73 18.62
N LYS A 126 -0.06 6.81 17.29
CA LYS A 126 -0.21 8.07 16.56
C LYS A 126 -1.50 8.81 16.91
N ALA A 127 -2.60 8.08 17.13
CA ALA A 127 -3.88 8.64 17.56
C ALA A 127 -3.85 9.14 19.01
N MET A 128 -3.05 8.51 19.88
CA MET A 128 -2.81 8.94 21.26
C MET A 128 -1.84 10.12 21.38
N GLY A 129 -1.35 10.67 20.26
CA GLY A 129 -0.50 11.86 20.22
C GLY A 129 1.01 11.62 20.37
N TYR A 130 1.47 10.37 20.22
CA TYR A 130 2.89 9.97 20.25
C TYR A 130 3.37 9.38 18.91
#